data_AF-A0A967SA10-F1
#
_entry.id   AF-A0A967SA10-F1
#
_cell.length_a   1.000
_cell.length_b   1.000
_cell.length_c   1.000
_cell.angle_alpha   90.00
_cell.angle_beta   90.00
_cell.angle_gamma   90.00
#
_symmetry.space_group_name_H-M   'P 1'
#
loop_
_entity.id
_entity.type
_entity.pdbx_description
1 polymer ?
#
loop_
_entity_poly.entity_id
_entity_poly.type
_entity_poly.pdbx_seq_one_letter_code
_entity_poly.pdbx_strand_id
1 'polypeptide(L)' 'ASMRVIIVGGGKVGGTLARRLLAEGHAVTVFEPDDEEARKLGRALENCLVIAGDGTDVGLLES' A
#
# COMPACT_ATOMS: atom_id res chain seq x y z
N ALA A 1 -14.96 -10.98 -7.80
CA ALA A 1 -15.49 -9.83 -7.04
C ALA A 1 -14.31 -8.94 -6.68
N SER A 2 -14.41 -7.63 -6.85
CA SER A 2 -13.34 -6.69 -6.46
C SER A 2 -13.47 -6.36 -4.97
N MET A 3 -12.34 -6.29 -4.27
CA MET A 3 -12.23 -6.02 -2.84
C MET A 3 -11.33 -4.81 -2.64
N ARG A 4 -11.49 -4.12 -1.51
CA ARG A 4 -10.55 -3.10 -1.03
C ARG A 4 -9.62 -3.73 -0.01
N VAL A 5 -8.31 -3.63 -0.25
CA VAL A 5 -7.28 -4.22 0.62
C VAL A 5 -6.34 -3.12 1.09
N ILE A 6 -6.10 -3.08 2.40
CA ILE A 6 -5.09 -2.24 3.01
C ILE A 6 -3.90 -3.12 3.40
N ILE A 7 -2.69 -2.68 3.04
CA ILE A 7 -1.43 -3.32 3.43
C ILE A 7 -0.65 -2.32 4.27
N VAL A 8 -0.31 -2.71 5.50
CA VAL A 8 0.57 -1.94 6.38
C VAL A 8 1.98 -2.53 6.27
N GLY A 9 2.92 -1.75 5.74
CA GLY A 9 4.28 -2.14 5.41
C GLY A 9 4.47 -2.42 3.91
N GLY A 10 5.20 -1.56 3.22
CA GLY A 10 5.47 -1.59 1.78
C GLY A 10 6.75 -2.32 1.37
N GLY A 11 7.50 -2.90 2.31
CA GLY A 11 8.72 -3.65 2.04
C GLY A 11 8.53 -4.87 1.13
N LYS A 12 9.56 -5.73 1.01
CA LYS A 12 9.60 -6.84 0.01
C LYS A 12 8.32 -7.68 -0.10
N VAL A 13 7.76 -8.10 1.04
CA VAL A 13 6.55 -8.94 1.07
C VAL A 13 5.31 -8.12 0.73
N GLY A 14 5.11 -6.98 1.39
CA GLY A 14 3.97 -6.10 1.19
C GLY A 14 3.85 -5.61 -0.25
N GLY A 15 4.95 -5.12 -0.84
CA GLY A 15 4.98 -4.70 -2.24
C GLY A 15 4.72 -5.83 -3.24
N THR A 16 5.20 -7.05 -2.95
CA THR A 16 4.93 -8.22 -3.79
C THR A 16 3.46 -8.64 -3.72
N LEU A 17 2.87 -8.61 -2.53
CA LEU A 17 1.46 -8.89 -2.32
C LEU A 17 0.58 -7.83 -3.00
N ALA A 18 0.92 -6.55 -2.84
CA ALA A 18 0.21 -5.44 -3.48
C ALA A 18 0.14 -5.62 -5.00
N ARG A 19 1.28 -5.88 -5.65
CA ARG A 19 1.35 -6.11 -7.10
C ARG A 19 0.44 -7.25 -7.55
N ARG A 20 0.42 -8.35 -6.80
CA ARG A 20 -0.44 -9.51 -7.12
C ARG A 20 -1.92 -9.17 -7.02
N LEU A 21 -2.32 -8.53 -5.92
CA LEU A 21 -3.73 -8.16 -5.69
C LEU A 21 -4.23 -7.14 -6.72
N LEU A 22 -3.37 -6.18 -7.12
CA LEU A 22 -3.68 -5.24 -8.19
C LEU A 22 -3.90 -5.96 -9.53
N ALA A 23 -3.05 -6.94 -9.87
CA ALA A 23 -3.20 -7.76 -11.07
C ALA A 23 -4.48 -8.64 -11.05
N GLU A 24 -4.94 -9.03 -9.86
CA GLU A 24 -6.20 -9.74 -9.64
C GLU A 24 -7.44 -8.80 -9.68
N GLY A 25 -7.23 -7.48 -9.85
CA GLY A 25 -8.30 -6.49 -10.00
C GLY A 25 -8.85 -5.93 -8.67
N HIS A 26 -8.08 -6.06 -7.58
CA HIS A 26 -8.42 -5.48 -6.29
C HIS A 26 -7.89 -4.05 -6.17
N ALA A 27 -8.62 -3.21 -5.43
CA ALA A 27 -8.15 -1.88 -5.07
C ALA A 27 -7.24 -2.00 -3.85
N VAL A 28 -5.99 -1.57 -3.97
CA VAL A 28 -4.98 -1.70 -2.92
C VAL A 28 -4.52 -0.33 -2.44
N THR A 29 -4.40 -0.17 -1.12
CA THR A 29 -3.73 0.96 -0.47
C THR A 29 -2.60 0.43 0.40
N VAL A 30 -1.41 1.00 0.28
CA VAL A 30 -0.23 0.61 1.05
C VAL A 30 0.19 1.76 1.96
N PHE A 31 0.38 1.47 3.25
CA PHE A 31 1.01 2.36 4.22
C PHE A 31 2.48 1.97 4.37
N GLU A 32 3.39 2.93 4.18
CA GLU A 32 4.82 2.74 4.38
C GLU A 32 5.36 3.93 5.18
N PRO A 33 5.87 3.72 6.41
CA PRO A 33 6.34 4.83 7.24
C PRO A 33 7.62 5.49 6.71
N ASP A 34 8.45 4.79 5.93
CA ASP A 34 9.62 5.40 5.31
C ASP A 34 9.22 6.18 4.05
N ASP A 35 9.44 7.49 4.12
CA ASP A 35 9.09 8.47 3.09
C ASP A 35 9.76 8.22 1.72
N GLU A 36 10.96 7.67 1.72
CA GLU A 36 11.72 7.38 0.51
C GLU A 36 11.22 6.07 -0.12
N GLU A 37 11.03 5.04 0.69
CA GLU A 37 10.48 3.76 0.25
C GLU A 37 9.03 3.91 -0.22
N ALA A 38 8.20 4.71 0.44
CA ALA A 38 6.84 5.01 0.00
C ALA A 38 6.83 5.64 -1.41
N ARG A 39 7.72 6.60 -1.68
CA ARG A 39 7.86 7.20 -3.02
C ARG A 39 8.35 6.20 -4.06
N LYS A 40 9.32 5.34 -3.71
CA LYS A 40 9.80 4.27 -4.61
C LYS A 40 8.66 3.31 -4.94
N LEU A 41 7.89 2.91 -3.94
CA LEU A 41 6.76 1.99 -4.08
C LEU A 41 5.65 2.59 -4.95
N GLY A 42 5.31 3.87 -4.73
CA GLY A 42 4.30 4.57 -5.52
C GLY A 42 4.68 4.73 -6.99
N ARG A 43 5.98 4.75 -7.31
CA ARG A 43 6.45 4.70 -8.71
C ARG A 43 6.42 3.29 -9.30
N ALA A 44 6.57 2.26 -8.47
CA ALA A 44 6.66 0.86 -8.90
C ALA A 44 5.30 0.15 -8.99
N LEU A 45 4.30 0.58 -8.21
CA LEU A 45 2.97 0.00 -8.17
C LEU A 45 1.97 0.90 -8.91
N GLU A 46 1.68 0.56 -10.16
CA GLU A 46 0.64 1.23 -10.93
C GLU A 46 -0.75 1.01 -10.30
N ASN A 47 -1.59 2.05 -10.30
CA ASN A 47 -2.95 2.02 -9.74
C ASN A 47 -3.03 1.64 -8.23
N CYS A 48 -1.97 1.91 -7.47
CA CYS A 48 -1.94 1.73 -6.02
C CYS A 48 -1.84 3.09 -5.33
N LEU A 49 -2.68 3.33 -4.32
CA LEU A 49 -2.48 4.46 -3.42
C LEU A 49 -1.41 4.09 -2.39
N VAL A 50 -0.30 4.82 -2.36
CA VAL A 50 0.73 4.65 -1.33
C VAL A 50 0.72 5.86 -0.42
N ILE A 51 0.53 5.64 0.88
CA ILE A 51 0.49 6.65 1.92
C ILE A 51 1.77 6.52 2.75
N ALA A 52 2.51 7.62 2.86
CA ALA A 52 3.63 7.70 3.79
C ALA A 52 3.06 7.86 5.21
N GLY A 53 3.20 6.84 6.05
CA GLY A 53 2.64 6.87 7.39
C GLY A 53 2.71 5.55 8.14
N ASP A 54 2.61 5.65 9.46
CA ASP A 54 2.66 4.51 10.37
C ASP A 54 1.26 3.89 10.51
N GLY A 55 1.13 2.60 10.21
CA GLY A 55 -0.14 1.89 10.36
C GLY A 55 -0.53 1.57 11.80
N THR A 56 0.26 1.96 12.79
CA THR A 56 -0.13 1.98 14.21
C THR A 56 -0.84 3.28 14.61
N ASP A 57 -0.82 4.31 13.76
CA ASP A 57 -1.61 5.52 13.94
C ASP A 57 -3.06 5.26 13.52
N VAL A 58 -3.93 5.08 14.51
CA VAL A 58 -5.36 4.83 14.28
C VAL A 58 -6.03 6.01 13.57
N GLY A 59 -5.62 7.25 13.85
CA GLY A 59 -6.21 8.43 13.22
C GLY A 59 -5.95 8.47 11.71
N LEU A 60 -4.79 7.97 11.30
CA LEU A 60 -4.43 7.84 9.89
C LEU A 60 -5.32 6.81 9.15
N LEU A 61 -5.76 5.75 9.84
CA LEU A 61 -6.62 4.71 9.25
C LEU A 61 -8.11 5.08 9.21
N GLU A 62 -8.54 6.03 10.05
CA GLU A 62 -9.93 6.52 10.12
C GLU A 62 -10.25 7.63 9.11
N SER A 63 -9.24 8.15 8.42
CA SER A 63 -9.32 9.28 7.46
C SER A 63 -9.75 8.85 6.05
#